data_AF-A0A3B9FHF6-F1
#
_entry.id   AF-A0A3B9FHF6-F1
#
_cell.length_a   1.000
_cell.length_b   1.000
_cell.length_c   1.000
_cell.angle_alpha   90.00
_cell.angle_beta   90.00
_cell.angle_gamma   90.00
#
_symmetry.space_group_name_H-M   'P 1'
#
loop_
_entity.id
_entity.type
_entity.pdbx_description
1 polymer ?
#
loop_
_entity_poly.entity_id
_entity_poly.type
_entity_poly.pdbx_seq_one_letter_code
_entity_poly.pdbx_strand_id
1 'polypeptide(L)'
;MARSNLRKTATLLRSLMHYTAPRGDNKIRVRIAAAFGCLVAAKGSNMITPLLYGAAVDLVNGDSGFAMSALMYLVGGYALARLGQQIFSEAKQYLFAKVAQRAVRGAALHAFRYLHRLSLQFHMDRQTGGMTRAIDRGAKGIEFLLTIAFFEVLPLFVEVAFVSIIMWHLFGGFYAGVTFATVAAYVYFTVRVTEWRIKFRREMNTADETAATRAVDSLLNYETVKYFNAEDVEAARYDKAMADYEVMAVRSRTSLSVVNIGQGTIIAFGLMAVMAMAGADIQKGNLTVGDFVAVNT
;
A
#
# COMPACT_ATOMS: atom_id res chain seq x y z
N MET A 1 22.67 4.86 4.03
CA MET A 1 21.86 3.72 4.53
C MET A 1 20.82 3.19 3.52
N ALA A 2 20.10 4.04 2.76
CA ALA A 2 19.02 3.61 1.85
C ALA A 2 19.40 2.58 0.75
N ARG A 3 20.59 2.71 0.11
CA ARG A 3 21.05 1.76 -0.94
C ARG A 3 21.27 0.31 -0.43
N SER A 4 21.59 0.14 0.86
CA SER A 4 21.78 -1.18 1.50
C SER A 4 20.45 -1.91 1.69
N ASN A 5 19.39 -1.17 2.02
CA ASN A 5 18.05 -1.74 2.22
C ASN A 5 17.40 -2.15 0.90
N LEU A 6 17.54 -1.38 -0.18
CA LEU A 6 16.98 -1.72 -1.49
C LEU A 6 17.54 -3.05 -2.05
N ARG A 7 18.84 -3.28 -1.93
CA ARG A 7 19.45 -4.57 -2.33
C ARG A 7 18.95 -5.72 -1.47
N LYS A 8 18.87 -5.56 -0.14
CA LYS A 8 18.32 -6.58 0.77
C LYS A 8 16.86 -6.89 0.46
N THR A 9 16.04 -5.87 0.20
CA THR A 9 14.63 -6.04 -0.19
C THR A 9 14.48 -6.73 -1.54
N ALA A 10 15.33 -6.39 -2.52
CA ALA A 10 15.34 -7.07 -3.82
C ALA A 10 15.77 -8.54 -3.71
N THR A 11 16.77 -8.86 -2.86
CA THR A 11 17.17 -10.24 -2.59
C THR A 11 16.06 -11.00 -1.86
N LEU A 12 15.40 -10.38 -0.89
CA LEU A 12 14.23 -10.95 -0.20
C LEU A 12 13.11 -11.24 -1.19
N LEU A 13 12.68 -10.26 -2.00
CA LEU A 13 11.67 -10.44 -3.04
C LEU A 13 12.04 -11.55 -4.03
N ARG A 14 13.31 -11.65 -4.44
CA ARG A 14 13.79 -12.70 -5.34
C ARG A 14 13.74 -14.09 -4.68
N SER A 15 14.05 -14.18 -3.39
CA SER A 15 13.88 -15.41 -2.62
C SER A 15 12.39 -15.75 -2.45
N LEU A 16 11.52 -14.77 -2.20
CA LEU A 16 10.07 -14.98 -2.13
C LEU A 16 9.48 -15.48 -3.45
N MET A 17 9.94 -14.94 -4.59
CA MET A 17 9.56 -15.44 -5.92
C MET A 17 9.98 -16.90 -6.15
N HIS A 18 11.08 -17.35 -5.54
CA HIS A 18 11.50 -18.74 -5.61
C HIS A 18 10.53 -19.66 -4.85
N TYR A 19 9.98 -19.19 -3.73
CA TYR A 19 8.98 -19.91 -2.94
C TYR A 19 7.57 -19.87 -3.55
N THR A 20 7.21 -18.81 -4.29
CA THR A 20 5.89 -18.71 -4.97
C THR A 20 5.80 -19.59 -6.21
N ALA A 21 6.89 -19.71 -6.98
CA ALA A 21 6.93 -20.44 -8.25
C ALA A 21 8.15 -21.38 -8.31
N PRO A 22 8.13 -22.54 -7.63
CA PRO A 22 9.17 -23.54 -7.78
C PRO A 22 9.33 -23.93 -9.26
N ARG A 23 10.58 -24.08 -9.72
CA ARG A 23 10.92 -24.40 -11.11
C ARG A 23 10.16 -25.67 -11.54
N GLY A 24 9.19 -25.52 -12.45
CA GLY A 24 8.43 -26.63 -13.02
C GLY A 24 6.91 -26.44 -13.12
N ASP A 25 6.30 -25.54 -12.34
CA ASP A 25 4.84 -25.35 -12.39
C ASP A 25 4.39 -24.18 -13.29
N ASN A 26 4.18 -24.49 -14.57
CA ASN A 26 3.69 -23.52 -15.56
C ASN A 26 2.31 -22.94 -15.21
N LYS A 27 1.46 -23.66 -14.44
CA LYS A 27 0.12 -23.17 -14.09
C LYS A 27 0.18 -21.94 -13.17
N ILE A 28 1.16 -21.89 -12.25
CA ILE A 28 1.34 -20.73 -11.37
C ILE A 28 1.88 -19.53 -12.16
N ARG A 29 2.85 -19.77 -13.05
CA ARG A 29 3.44 -18.70 -13.88
C ARG A 29 2.38 -18.04 -14.76
N VAL A 30 1.52 -18.85 -15.38
CA VAL A 30 0.38 -18.34 -16.15
C VAL A 30 -0.59 -17.55 -15.26
N ARG A 31 -0.88 -18.01 -14.04
CA ARG A 31 -1.73 -17.25 -13.10
C ARG A 31 -1.12 -15.93 -12.67
N ILE A 32 0.18 -15.88 -12.42
CA ILE A 32 0.89 -14.63 -12.09
C ILE A 32 0.82 -13.67 -13.27
N ALA A 33 1.11 -14.14 -14.49
CA ALA A 33 1.01 -13.34 -15.70
C ALA A 33 -0.42 -12.84 -15.96
N ALA A 34 -1.43 -13.70 -15.76
CA ALA A 34 -2.83 -13.34 -15.88
C ALA A 34 -3.25 -12.31 -14.82
N ALA A 35 -2.83 -12.48 -13.56
CA ALA A 35 -3.10 -11.52 -12.49
C ALA A 35 -2.45 -10.16 -12.79
N PHE A 36 -1.23 -10.15 -13.33
CA PHE A 36 -0.56 -8.93 -13.77
C PHE A 36 -1.28 -8.29 -14.96
N GLY A 37 -1.73 -9.09 -15.93
CA GLY A 37 -2.56 -8.61 -17.04
C GLY A 37 -3.84 -7.95 -16.54
N CYS A 38 -4.56 -8.58 -15.61
CA CYS A 38 -5.73 -7.99 -14.96
C CYS A 38 -5.38 -6.70 -14.18
N LEU A 39 -4.21 -6.64 -13.54
CA LEU A 39 -3.76 -5.42 -12.87
C LEU A 39 -3.58 -4.25 -13.85
N VAL A 40 -2.87 -4.50 -14.95
CA VAL A 40 -2.64 -3.48 -15.99
C VAL A 40 -3.96 -3.06 -16.62
N ALA A 41 -4.85 -4.02 -16.93
CA ALA A 41 -6.18 -3.74 -17.48
C ALA A 41 -7.04 -2.91 -16.51
N ALA A 42 -7.05 -3.25 -15.21
CA ALA A 42 -7.78 -2.48 -14.20
C ALA A 42 -7.29 -1.03 -14.11
N LYS A 43 -5.97 -0.81 -14.11
CA LYS A 43 -5.38 0.53 -14.07
C LYS A 43 -5.61 1.29 -15.38
N GLY A 44 -5.54 0.63 -16.53
CA GLY A 44 -5.89 1.22 -17.82
C GLY A 44 -7.36 1.66 -17.88
N SER A 45 -8.29 0.81 -17.45
CA SER A 45 -9.71 1.15 -17.34
C SER A 45 -9.97 2.35 -16.42
N ASN A 46 -9.26 2.42 -15.29
CA ASN A 46 -9.35 3.57 -14.39
C ASN A 46 -8.93 4.88 -15.08
N MET A 47 -7.88 4.86 -15.92
CA MET A 47 -7.40 6.06 -16.61
C MET A 47 -8.21 6.49 -17.84
N ILE A 48 -8.91 5.55 -18.48
CA ILE A 48 -9.81 5.88 -19.60
C ILE A 48 -11.09 6.55 -19.09
N THR A 49 -11.49 6.26 -17.85
CA THR A 49 -12.75 6.74 -17.25
C THR A 49 -12.86 8.28 -17.25
N PRO A 50 -11.83 9.04 -16.80
CA PRO A 50 -11.83 10.50 -16.90
C PRO A 50 -11.87 11.04 -18.33
N LEU A 51 -11.19 10.38 -19.27
CA LEU A 51 -11.17 10.79 -20.68
C LEU A 51 -12.55 10.66 -21.33
N LEU A 52 -13.26 9.56 -21.04
CA LEU A 52 -14.65 9.37 -21.50
C LEU A 52 -15.60 10.38 -20.85
N TYR A 53 -15.37 10.71 -19.59
CA TYR A 53 -16.16 11.71 -18.89
C TYR A 53 -15.91 13.11 -19.46
N GLY A 54 -14.65 13.48 -19.71
CA GLY A 54 -14.27 14.72 -20.39
C GLY A 54 -14.90 14.83 -21.78
N ALA A 55 -14.80 13.78 -22.60
CA ALA A 55 -15.43 13.74 -23.93
C ALA A 55 -16.96 13.90 -23.86
N ALA A 56 -17.61 13.35 -22.82
CA ALA A 56 -19.05 13.54 -22.62
C ALA A 56 -19.39 14.99 -22.26
N VAL A 57 -18.56 15.64 -21.44
CA VAL A 57 -18.70 17.07 -21.10
C VAL A 57 -18.53 17.93 -22.35
N ASP A 58 -17.52 17.65 -23.19
CA ASP A 58 -17.29 18.38 -24.44
C ASP A 58 -18.44 18.25 -25.42
N LEU A 59 -19.01 17.04 -25.55
CA LEU A 59 -20.15 16.81 -26.43
C LEU A 59 -21.37 17.64 -26.00
N VAL A 60 -21.62 17.77 -24.69
CA VAL A 60 -22.76 18.53 -24.16
C VAL A 60 -22.53 20.04 -24.25
N ASN A 61 -21.28 20.48 -24.12
CA ASN A 61 -20.92 21.90 -24.13
C ASN A 61 -20.76 22.49 -25.55
N GLY A 62 -20.99 21.70 -26.62
CA GLY A 62 -20.89 22.17 -28.00
C GLY A 62 -22.09 23.02 -28.45
N ASP A 63 -21.82 24.12 -29.16
CA ASP A 63 -22.82 25.12 -29.57
C ASP A 63 -23.85 24.60 -30.61
N SER A 64 -23.58 23.50 -31.30
CA SER A 64 -24.40 22.98 -32.40
C SER A 64 -25.51 22.00 -31.98
N GLY A 65 -25.74 21.83 -30.67
CA GLY A 65 -26.58 20.75 -30.14
C GLY A 65 -25.91 19.37 -30.27
N PHE A 66 -26.34 18.40 -29.48
CA PHE A 66 -25.72 17.07 -29.42
C PHE A 66 -26.72 15.95 -29.74
N ALA A 67 -26.22 14.88 -30.36
CA ALA A 67 -26.99 13.67 -30.55
C ALA A 67 -27.06 12.88 -29.24
N MET A 68 -28.27 12.65 -28.72
CA MET A 68 -28.47 11.86 -27.50
C MET A 68 -27.87 10.44 -27.60
N SER A 69 -27.86 9.86 -28.80
CA SER A 69 -27.21 8.57 -29.06
C SER A 69 -25.70 8.61 -28.80
N ALA A 70 -25.00 9.66 -29.25
CA ALA A 70 -23.57 9.83 -29.01
C ALA A 70 -23.23 9.99 -27.52
N LEU A 71 -24.05 10.75 -26.78
CA LEU A 71 -23.91 10.87 -25.33
C LEU A 71 -24.13 9.52 -24.63
N MET A 72 -25.14 8.76 -25.04
CA MET A 72 -25.41 7.42 -24.50
C MET A 72 -24.26 6.44 -24.77
N TYR A 73 -23.57 6.53 -25.91
CA TYR A 73 -22.37 5.73 -26.16
C TYR A 73 -21.21 6.11 -25.24
N LEU A 74 -20.97 7.40 -25.00
CA LEU A 74 -19.91 7.87 -24.10
C LEU A 74 -20.19 7.51 -22.64
N VAL A 75 -21.43 7.73 -22.18
CA VAL A 75 -21.86 7.37 -20.82
C VAL A 75 -21.87 5.85 -20.63
N GLY A 76 -22.34 5.09 -21.63
CA GLY A 76 -22.26 3.64 -21.64
C GLY A 76 -20.83 3.14 -21.59
N GLY A 77 -19.93 3.73 -22.39
CA GLY A 77 -18.50 3.46 -22.35
C GLY A 77 -17.87 3.76 -20.99
N TYR A 78 -18.21 4.90 -20.38
CA TYR A 78 -17.78 5.27 -19.03
C TYR A 78 -18.22 4.22 -18.00
N ALA A 79 -19.50 3.82 -18.04
CA ALA A 79 -20.04 2.80 -17.13
C ALA A 79 -19.34 1.44 -17.33
N LEU A 80 -19.11 1.03 -18.58
CA LEU A 80 -18.39 -0.20 -18.91
C LEU A 80 -16.92 -0.14 -18.50
N ALA A 81 -16.25 0.99 -18.66
CA ALA A 81 -14.87 1.18 -18.20
C ALA A 81 -14.78 1.08 -16.67
N ARG A 82 -15.71 1.70 -15.96
CA ARG A 82 -15.80 1.63 -14.49
C ARG A 82 -16.13 0.23 -13.98
N LEU A 83 -17.06 -0.46 -14.63
CA LEU A 83 -17.36 -1.88 -14.34
C LEU A 83 -16.16 -2.77 -14.67
N GLY A 84 -15.50 -2.53 -15.80
CA GLY A 84 -14.29 -3.23 -16.23
C GLY A 84 -13.16 -3.08 -15.21
N GLN A 85 -12.91 -1.86 -14.71
CA GLN A 85 -11.96 -1.61 -13.63
C GLN A 85 -12.26 -2.48 -12.41
N GLN A 86 -13.52 -2.53 -11.96
CA GLN A 86 -13.91 -3.34 -10.81
C GLN A 86 -13.71 -4.84 -11.09
N ILE A 87 -14.18 -5.33 -12.24
CA ILE A 87 -14.07 -6.74 -12.64
C ILE A 87 -12.60 -7.15 -12.70
N PHE A 88 -11.74 -6.37 -13.35
CA PHE A 88 -10.32 -6.67 -13.44
C PHE A 88 -9.62 -6.56 -12.07
N SER A 89 -10.06 -5.66 -11.20
CA SER A 89 -9.55 -5.53 -9.84
C SER A 89 -9.87 -6.76 -8.97
N GLU A 90 -11.08 -7.30 -9.10
CA GLU A 90 -11.47 -8.54 -8.42
C GLU A 90 -10.83 -9.77 -9.07
N ALA A 91 -10.73 -9.79 -10.40
CA ALA A 91 -10.08 -10.88 -11.13
C ALA A 91 -8.59 -11.02 -10.74
N LYS A 92 -7.84 -9.91 -10.63
CA LYS A 92 -6.44 -9.98 -10.14
C LYS A 92 -6.39 -10.53 -8.72
N GLN A 93 -7.33 -10.15 -7.85
CA GLN A 93 -7.39 -10.62 -6.46
C GLN A 93 -7.62 -12.13 -6.42
N TYR A 94 -8.62 -12.61 -7.16
CA TYR A 94 -8.96 -14.03 -7.28
C TYR A 94 -7.80 -14.87 -7.82
N LEU A 95 -7.14 -14.39 -8.88
CA LEU A 95 -6.02 -15.09 -9.51
C LEU A 95 -4.80 -15.16 -8.57
N PHE A 96 -4.51 -14.06 -7.88
CA PHE A 96 -3.34 -13.94 -7.01
C PHE A 96 -3.52 -14.66 -5.66
N ALA A 97 -4.74 -14.75 -5.11
CA ALA A 97 -4.99 -15.42 -3.83
C ALA A 97 -4.42 -16.86 -3.80
N LYS A 98 -4.63 -17.63 -4.88
CA LYS A 98 -4.07 -18.99 -5.00
C LYS A 98 -2.53 -19.00 -5.09
N VAL A 99 -1.92 -17.94 -5.63
CA VAL A 99 -0.46 -17.81 -5.71
C VAL A 99 0.11 -17.49 -4.33
N ALA A 100 -0.46 -16.51 -3.63
CA ALA A 100 -0.05 -16.10 -2.30
C ALA A 100 -0.14 -17.27 -1.30
N GLN A 101 -1.30 -17.92 -1.21
CA GLN A 101 -1.51 -19.06 -0.30
C GLN A 101 -0.60 -20.25 -0.61
N ARG A 102 -0.27 -20.48 -1.89
CA ARG A 102 0.70 -21.51 -2.27
C ARG A 102 2.12 -21.16 -1.82
N ALA A 103 2.51 -19.89 -1.89
CA ALA A 103 3.80 -19.43 -1.38
C ALA A 103 3.90 -19.61 0.14
N VAL A 104 2.84 -19.28 0.87
CA VAL A 104 2.73 -19.50 2.33
C VAL A 104 2.91 -20.98 2.64
N ARG A 105 2.15 -21.86 1.98
CA ARG A 105 2.26 -23.31 2.14
C ARG A 105 3.67 -23.83 1.83
N GLY A 106 4.26 -23.35 0.75
CA GLY A 106 5.61 -23.74 0.32
C GLY A 106 6.68 -23.32 1.34
N ALA A 107 6.60 -22.08 1.82
CA ALA A 107 7.53 -21.56 2.81
C ALA A 107 7.39 -22.24 4.18
N ALA A 108 6.16 -22.46 4.65
CA ALA A 108 5.89 -23.19 5.88
C ALA A 108 6.45 -24.62 5.82
N LEU A 109 6.22 -25.33 4.71
CA LEU A 109 6.76 -26.68 4.50
C LEU A 109 8.29 -26.68 4.43
N HIS A 110 8.89 -25.69 3.77
CA HIS A 110 10.34 -25.56 3.70
C HIS A 110 10.95 -25.32 5.09
N ALA A 111 10.38 -24.40 5.86
CA ALA A 111 10.81 -24.14 7.24
C ALA A 111 10.64 -25.39 8.11
N PHE A 112 9.50 -26.08 8.02
CA PHE A 112 9.25 -27.32 8.75
C PHE A 112 10.27 -28.42 8.44
N ARG A 113 10.61 -28.62 7.15
CA ARG A 113 11.64 -29.57 6.72
C ARG A 113 13.04 -29.16 7.16
N TYR A 114 13.34 -27.87 7.14
CA TYR A 114 14.62 -27.35 7.63
C TYR A 114 14.78 -27.63 9.11
N LEU A 115 13.75 -27.40 9.92
CA LEU A 115 13.78 -27.70 11.34
C LEU A 115 14.05 -29.18 11.62
N HIS A 116 13.41 -30.10 10.90
CA HIS A 116 13.65 -31.54 11.07
C HIS A 116 15.07 -32.00 10.74
N ARG A 117 15.84 -31.18 10.00
CA ARG A 117 17.24 -31.47 9.66
C ARG A 117 18.23 -30.94 10.67
N LEU A 118 17.78 -30.16 11.66
CA LEU A 118 18.65 -29.63 12.69
C LEU A 118 19.03 -30.72 13.70
N SER A 119 20.13 -30.51 14.41
CA SER A 119 20.67 -31.50 15.33
C SER A 119 19.72 -31.76 16.50
N LEU A 120 19.78 -32.96 17.09
CA LEU A 120 19.01 -33.30 18.29
C LEU A 120 19.28 -32.29 19.43
N GLN A 121 20.52 -31.83 19.57
CA GLN A 121 20.90 -30.81 20.56
C GLN A 121 20.14 -29.49 20.34
N PHE A 122 19.97 -29.04 19.09
CA PHE A 122 19.16 -27.88 18.76
C PHE A 122 17.69 -28.05 19.19
N HIS A 123 17.14 -29.26 19.09
CA HIS A 123 15.78 -29.57 19.53
C HIS A 123 15.62 -29.68 21.05
N MET A 124 16.66 -30.09 21.78
CA MET A 124 16.67 -30.19 23.25
C MET A 124 16.85 -28.82 23.93
N ASP A 125 17.60 -27.90 23.32
CA ASP A 125 17.91 -26.58 23.88
C ASP A 125 16.82 -25.51 23.62
N ARG A 126 15.80 -25.80 22.79
CA ARG A 126 14.77 -24.82 22.40
C ARG A 126 13.38 -25.21 22.91
N GLN A 127 12.66 -24.20 23.43
CA GLN A 127 11.22 -24.31 23.68
C GLN A 127 10.48 -24.52 22.35
N THR A 128 10.02 -25.73 22.09
CA THR A 128 9.32 -26.18 20.86
C THR A 128 8.15 -25.25 20.45
N GLY A 129 7.44 -24.65 21.41
CA GLY A 129 6.34 -23.71 21.16
C GLY A 129 6.76 -22.35 20.55
N GLY A 130 7.97 -21.85 20.87
CA GLY A 130 8.49 -20.61 20.28
C GLY A 130 8.82 -20.77 18.80
N MET A 131 9.32 -21.95 18.42
CA MET A 131 9.76 -22.23 17.06
C MET A 131 8.60 -22.43 16.09
N THR A 132 7.53 -23.14 16.51
CA THR A 132 6.29 -23.27 15.72
C THR A 132 5.64 -21.91 15.45
N ARG A 133 5.59 -21.02 16.46
CA ARG A 133 5.09 -19.64 16.29
C ARG A 133 5.98 -18.79 15.39
N ALA A 134 7.30 -19.01 15.39
CA ALA A 134 8.21 -18.31 14.49
C ALA A 134 7.99 -18.73 13.02
N ILE A 135 7.72 -20.02 12.76
CA ILE A 135 7.36 -20.49 11.41
C ILE A 135 6.04 -19.86 10.95
N ASP A 136 4.99 -19.91 11.76
CA ASP A 136 3.67 -19.36 11.39
C ASP A 136 3.76 -17.86 11.11
N ARG A 137 4.43 -17.10 11.98
CA ARG A 137 4.68 -15.66 11.76
C ARG A 137 5.52 -15.40 10.51
N GLY A 138 6.55 -16.21 10.27
CA GLY A 138 7.39 -16.11 9.07
C GLY A 138 6.60 -16.37 7.79
N ALA A 139 5.78 -17.42 7.77
CA ALA A 139 4.95 -17.78 6.62
C ALA A 139 3.87 -16.71 6.33
N LYS A 140 3.21 -16.19 7.36
CA LYS A 140 2.27 -15.06 7.22
C LYS A 140 2.99 -13.77 6.79
N GLY A 141 4.20 -13.53 7.26
CA GLY A 141 5.04 -12.42 6.82
C GLY A 141 5.36 -12.48 5.32
N ILE A 142 5.54 -13.68 4.77
CA ILE A 142 5.72 -13.90 3.33
C ILE A 142 4.45 -13.52 2.55
N GLU A 143 3.27 -13.94 3.04
CA GLU A 143 1.99 -13.54 2.44
C GLU A 143 1.85 -12.02 2.38
N PHE A 144 2.11 -11.36 3.51
CA PHE A 144 2.02 -9.93 3.67
C PHE A 144 2.95 -9.20 2.69
N LEU A 145 4.22 -9.61 2.60
CA LEU A 145 5.19 -8.99 1.68
C LEU A 145 4.81 -9.18 0.21
N LEU A 146 4.32 -10.36 -0.16
CA LEU A 146 3.87 -10.64 -1.53
C LEU A 146 2.64 -9.80 -1.90
N THR A 147 1.69 -9.67 -0.96
CA THR A 147 0.47 -8.88 -1.11
C THR A 147 0.81 -7.40 -1.29
N ILE A 148 1.64 -6.83 -0.43
CA ILE A 148 2.11 -5.43 -0.57
C ILE A 148 2.83 -5.22 -1.90
N ALA A 149 3.76 -6.11 -2.24
CA ALA A 149 4.53 -5.96 -3.48
C ALA A 149 3.61 -5.96 -4.72
N PHE A 150 2.63 -6.86 -4.76
CA PHE A 150 1.76 -7.04 -5.93
C PHE A 150 0.58 -6.07 -6.00
N PHE A 151 0.02 -5.67 -4.86
CA PHE A 151 -1.19 -4.84 -4.81
C PHE A 151 -0.96 -3.38 -4.43
N GLU A 152 0.21 -3.02 -3.90
CA GLU A 152 0.51 -1.63 -3.54
C GLU A 152 1.69 -1.10 -4.36
N VAL A 153 2.83 -1.79 -4.34
CA VAL A 153 4.07 -1.31 -4.96
C VAL A 153 4.04 -1.42 -6.48
N LEU A 154 3.71 -2.60 -7.03
CA LEU A 154 3.68 -2.82 -8.47
C LEU A 154 2.64 -1.94 -9.20
N PRO A 155 1.40 -1.81 -8.69
CA PRO A 155 0.40 -0.95 -9.32
C PRO A 155 0.81 0.52 -9.35
N LEU A 156 1.53 1.01 -8.34
CA LEU A 156 2.05 2.37 -8.29
C LEU A 156 2.95 2.68 -9.50
N PHE A 157 3.87 1.77 -9.85
CA PHE A 157 4.73 1.98 -11.01
C PHE A 157 3.97 1.97 -12.33
N VAL A 158 2.99 1.05 -12.46
CA VAL A 158 2.11 0.99 -13.64
C VAL A 158 1.30 2.28 -13.79
N GLU A 159 0.75 2.77 -12.68
CA GLU A 159 -0.03 4.01 -12.61
C GLU A 159 0.83 5.23 -12.96
N VAL A 160 2.00 5.40 -12.34
CA VAL A 160 2.92 6.50 -12.68
C VAL A 160 3.34 6.44 -14.15
N ALA A 161 3.62 5.26 -14.70
CA ALA A 161 3.96 5.11 -16.11
C ALA A 161 2.79 5.52 -17.02
N PHE A 162 1.57 5.05 -16.74
CA PHE A 162 0.41 5.43 -17.54
C PHE A 162 0.08 6.92 -17.43
N VAL A 163 0.06 7.51 -16.23
CA VAL A 163 -0.16 8.96 -16.08
C VAL A 163 0.90 9.73 -16.88
N SER A 164 2.17 9.35 -16.78
CA SER A 164 3.25 10.05 -17.47
C SER A 164 3.10 9.99 -18.99
N ILE A 165 2.75 8.82 -19.55
CA ILE A 165 2.53 8.63 -20.99
C ILE A 165 1.32 9.44 -21.46
N ILE A 166 0.19 9.36 -20.74
CA ILE A 166 -1.04 10.07 -21.08
C ILE A 166 -0.82 11.58 -21.01
N MET A 167 -0.19 12.08 -19.94
CA MET A 167 0.12 13.50 -19.79
C MET A 167 1.03 14.02 -20.90
N TRP A 168 2.07 13.27 -21.23
CA TRP A 168 3.01 13.66 -22.29
C TRP A 168 2.34 13.76 -23.66
N HIS A 169 1.47 12.81 -24.00
CA HIS A 169 0.84 12.75 -25.31
C HIS A 169 -0.40 13.64 -25.47
N LEU A 170 -1.24 13.77 -24.43
CA LEU A 170 -2.49 14.53 -24.51
C LEU A 170 -2.32 16.01 -24.18
N PHE A 171 -1.56 16.33 -23.13
CA PHE A 171 -1.47 17.70 -22.58
C PHE A 171 -0.09 18.34 -22.81
N GLY A 172 0.92 17.54 -23.14
CA GLY A 172 2.26 17.99 -23.47
C GLY A 172 3.25 17.95 -22.30
N GLY A 173 4.52 18.24 -22.60
CA GLY A 173 5.63 18.05 -21.67
C GLY A 173 5.58 18.93 -20.41
N PHE A 174 4.91 20.09 -20.46
CA PHE A 174 4.84 20.99 -19.30
C PHE A 174 3.87 20.47 -18.23
N TYR A 175 2.70 19.93 -18.62
CA TYR A 175 1.77 19.24 -17.70
C TYR A 175 2.43 18.01 -17.08
N ALA A 176 3.09 17.18 -17.91
CA ALA A 176 3.85 16.03 -17.42
C ALA A 176 4.95 16.44 -16.43
N GLY A 177 5.65 17.55 -16.68
CA GLY A 177 6.68 18.10 -15.80
C GLY A 177 6.14 18.54 -14.44
N VAL A 178 5.02 19.26 -14.39
CA VAL A 178 4.40 19.70 -13.13
C VAL A 178 3.84 18.52 -12.34
N THR A 179 3.17 17.58 -13.00
CA THR A 179 2.68 16.34 -12.36
C THR A 179 3.84 15.52 -11.80
N PHE A 180 4.92 15.35 -12.58
CA PHE A 180 6.11 14.65 -12.12
C PHE A 180 6.77 15.36 -10.94
N ALA A 181 6.90 16.69 -10.96
CA ALA A 181 7.44 17.46 -9.86
C ALA A 181 6.59 17.33 -8.59
N THR A 182 5.25 17.31 -8.73
CA THR A 182 4.31 17.09 -7.62
C THR A 182 4.49 15.70 -7.01
N VAL A 183 4.54 14.66 -7.84
CA VAL A 183 4.77 13.28 -7.38
C VAL A 183 6.16 13.15 -6.73
N ALA A 184 7.19 13.75 -7.30
CA ALA A 184 8.54 13.75 -6.74
C ALA A 184 8.59 14.45 -5.38
N ALA A 185 7.93 15.61 -5.25
CA ALA A 185 7.80 16.33 -3.98
C ALA A 185 7.03 15.50 -2.95
N TYR A 186 5.93 14.86 -3.35
CA TYR A 186 5.14 13.96 -2.50
C TYR A 186 5.99 12.80 -1.98
N VAL A 187 6.72 12.11 -2.86
CA VAL A 187 7.59 10.98 -2.50
C VAL A 187 8.71 11.46 -1.57
N TYR A 188 9.39 12.54 -1.91
CA TYR A 188 10.47 13.11 -1.10
C TYR A 188 9.98 13.48 0.30
N PHE A 189 8.88 14.23 0.40
CA PHE A 189 8.26 14.60 1.67
C PHE A 189 7.87 13.36 2.47
N THR A 190 7.17 12.42 1.85
CA THR A 190 6.71 11.18 2.50
C THR A 190 7.88 10.41 3.09
N VAL A 191 8.97 10.21 2.34
CA VAL A 191 10.16 9.50 2.84
C VAL A 191 10.79 10.23 4.04
N ARG A 192 11.01 11.55 3.92
CA ARG A 192 11.66 12.34 4.98
C ARG A 192 10.84 12.38 6.27
N VAL A 193 9.53 12.58 6.17
CA VAL A 193 8.66 12.61 7.34
C VAL A 193 8.44 11.21 7.90
N THR A 194 8.42 10.16 7.06
CA THR A 194 8.36 8.77 7.55
C THR A 194 9.59 8.42 8.40
N GLU A 195 10.80 8.78 7.95
CA GLU A 195 12.02 8.59 8.74
C GLU A 195 11.94 9.30 10.10
N TRP A 196 11.43 10.53 10.12
CA TRP A 196 11.18 11.26 11.36
C TRP A 196 10.13 10.59 12.24
N ARG A 197 9.04 10.05 11.66
CA ARG A 197 7.92 9.43 12.39
C ARG A 197 8.28 8.07 12.99
N ILE A 198 9.22 7.33 12.39
CA ILE A 198 9.67 6.03 12.89
C ILE A 198 10.14 6.11 14.35
N LYS A 199 10.74 7.23 14.79
CA LYS A 199 11.19 7.38 16.18
C LYS A 199 10.03 7.34 17.18
N PHE A 200 8.93 8.05 16.93
CA PHE A 200 7.76 8.05 17.81
C PHE A 200 7.08 6.69 17.85
N ARG A 201 7.07 5.98 16.72
CA ARG A 201 6.52 4.62 16.69
C ARG A 201 7.39 3.65 17.49
N ARG A 202 8.71 3.83 17.50
CA ARG A 202 9.62 3.05 18.36
C ARG A 202 9.41 3.37 19.83
N GLU A 203 9.33 4.65 20.20
CA GLU A 203 9.05 5.09 21.57
C GLU A 203 7.73 4.51 22.10
N MET A 204 6.67 4.57 21.28
CA MET A 204 5.36 3.97 21.60
C MET A 204 5.47 2.45 21.81
N ASN A 205 6.16 1.73 20.93
CA ASN A 205 6.32 0.28 21.07
C ASN A 205 7.12 -0.09 22.32
N THR A 206 8.14 0.68 22.70
CA THR A 206 8.91 0.43 23.92
C THR A 206 8.07 0.69 25.18
N ALA A 207 7.23 1.72 25.17
CA ALA A 207 6.29 1.97 26.27
C ALA A 207 5.23 0.85 26.39
N ASP A 208 4.71 0.38 25.25
CA ASP A 208 3.79 -0.77 25.18
C ASP A 208 4.40 -2.05 25.75
N GLU A 209 5.64 -2.37 25.33
CA GLU A 209 6.39 -3.51 25.87
C GLU A 209 6.59 -3.38 27.39
N THR A 210 6.89 -2.19 27.89
CA THR A 210 7.07 -1.94 29.33
C THR A 210 5.76 -2.17 30.11
N ALA A 211 4.63 -1.64 29.62
CA ALA A 211 3.33 -1.85 30.24
C ALA A 211 2.92 -3.34 30.21
N ALA A 212 3.14 -4.01 29.08
CA ALA A 212 2.86 -5.44 28.94
C ALA A 212 3.70 -6.29 29.89
N THR A 213 5.00 -6.01 30.03
CA THR A 213 5.87 -6.70 31.00
C THR A 213 5.37 -6.51 32.42
N ARG A 214 4.97 -5.29 32.81
CA ARG A 214 4.43 -5.02 34.15
C ARG A 214 3.16 -5.81 34.45
N ALA A 215 2.23 -5.87 33.50
CA ALA A 215 1.00 -6.65 33.65
C ALA A 215 1.31 -8.15 33.82
N VAL A 216 2.21 -8.69 32.98
CA VAL A 216 2.61 -10.10 33.06
C VAL A 216 3.29 -10.41 34.39
N ASP A 217 4.24 -9.58 34.83
CA ASP A 217 4.96 -9.80 36.10
C ASP A 217 4.01 -9.77 37.31
N SER A 218 3.03 -8.85 37.33
CA SER A 218 2.04 -8.78 38.40
C SER A 218 1.14 -10.03 38.43
N LEU A 219 0.69 -10.50 37.27
CA LEU A 219 -0.14 -11.70 37.15
C LEU A 219 0.62 -13.00 37.45
N LEU A 220 1.90 -13.08 37.08
CA LEU A 220 2.75 -14.22 37.43
C LEU A 220 3.01 -14.28 38.95
N ASN A 221 3.10 -13.12 39.61
CA ASN A 221 3.30 -13.01 41.05
C ASN A 221 1.99 -12.74 41.81
N TYR A 222 0.85 -13.16 41.25
CA TYR A 222 -0.48 -12.88 41.77
C TYR A 222 -0.64 -13.27 43.25
N GLU A 223 -0.09 -14.42 43.65
CA GLU A 223 -0.13 -14.88 45.04
C GLU A 223 0.54 -13.88 45.98
N THR A 224 1.70 -13.34 45.61
CA THR A 224 2.42 -12.36 46.43
C THR A 224 1.62 -11.07 46.55
N VAL A 225 1.04 -10.59 45.46
CA VAL A 225 0.19 -9.39 45.47
C VAL A 225 -0.98 -9.57 46.45
N LYS A 226 -1.63 -10.74 46.43
CA LYS A 226 -2.73 -11.06 47.34
C LYS A 226 -2.30 -11.26 48.79
N TYR A 227 -1.16 -11.91 49.04
CA TYR A 227 -0.64 -12.10 50.40
C TYR A 227 -0.38 -10.79 51.12
N PHE A 228 0.03 -9.74 50.39
CA PHE A 228 0.33 -8.42 50.94
C PHE A 228 -0.79 -7.38 50.76
N ASN A 229 -1.95 -7.74 50.21
CA ASN A 229 -3.02 -6.80 49.82
C ASN A 229 -2.49 -5.59 49.02
N ALA A 230 -1.61 -5.86 48.05
CA ALA A 230 -0.89 -4.85 47.29
C ALA A 230 -1.52 -4.53 45.92
N GLU A 231 -2.80 -4.87 45.71
CA GLU A 231 -3.49 -4.72 44.43
C GLU A 231 -3.49 -3.28 43.94
N ASP A 232 -3.82 -2.32 44.81
CA ASP A 232 -3.85 -0.90 44.46
C ASP A 232 -2.44 -0.36 44.11
N VAL A 233 -1.40 -0.93 44.74
CA VAL A 233 -0.01 -0.57 44.47
C VAL A 233 0.40 -1.04 43.07
N GLU A 234 0.08 -2.29 42.71
CA GLU A 234 0.37 -2.81 41.37
C GLU A 234 -0.50 -2.15 40.30
N ALA A 235 -1.77 -1.85 40.61
CA ALA A 235 -2.66 -1.10 39.73
C ALA A 235 -2.10 0.30 39.44
N ALA A 236 -1.62 1.02 40.46
CA ALA A 236 -1.00 2.34 40.28
C ALA A 236 0.31 2.28 39.47
N ARG A 237 1.11 1.23 39.65
CA ARG A 237 2.33 1.00 38.85
C ARG A 237 2.02 0.74 37.39
N TYR A 238 0.98 -0.06 37.13
CA TYR A 238 0.52 -0.33 35.77
C TYR A 238 -0.08 0.91 35.13
N ASP A 239 -0.92 1.65 35.85
CA ASP A 239 -1.52 2.91 35.40
C ASP A 239 -0.44 3.93 34.99
N LYS A 240 0.62 4.06 35.78
CA LYS A 240 1.77 4.90 35.42
C LYS A 240 2.43 4.48 34.10
N ALA A 241 2.63 3.18 33.89
CA ALA A 241 3.20 2.67 32.63
C ALA A 241 2.24 2.89 31.44
N MET A 242 0.93 2.76 31.68
CA MET A 242 -0.10 3.05 30.69
C MET A 242 -0.20 4.54 30.35
N ALA A 243 -0.02 5.44 31.31
CA ALA A 243 0.03 6.88 31.09
C ALA A 243 1.24 7.27 30.20
N ASP A 244 2.41 6.66 30.44
CA ASP A 244 3.58 6.86 29.57
C ASP A 244 3.31 6.34 28.15
N TYR A 245 2.70 5.16 28.02
CA TYR A 245 2.26 4.63 26.73
C TYR A 245 1.27 5.57 26.03
N GLU A 246 0.28 6.10 26.75
CA GLU A 246 -0.72 7.01 26.23
C GLU A 246 -0.07 8.23 25.58
N VAL A 247 0.87 8.89 26.28
CA VAL A 247 1.58 10.06 25.76
C VAL A 247 2.34 9.70 24.47
N MET A 248 3.03 8.56 24.44
CA MET A 248 3.77 8.12 23.24
C MET A 248 2.85 7.71 22.10
N ALA A 249 1.72 7.07 22.40
CA ALA A 249 0.70 6.70 21.44
C ALA A 249 0.04 7.93 20.81
N VAL A 250 -0.25 8.96 21.59
CA VAL A 250 -0.77 10.25 21.10
C VAL A 250 0.24 10.92 20.16
N ARG A 251 1.53 10.97 20.52
CA ARG A 251 2.59 11.50 19.62
C ARG A 251 2.74 10.70 18.33
N SER A 252 2.69 9.38 18.43
CA SER A 252 2.69 8.49 17.27
C SER A 252 1.46 8.79 16.39
N ARG A 253 0.26 8.89 16.95
CA ARG A 253 -0.96 9.13 16.16
C ARG A 253 -0.99 10.52 15.52
N THR A 254 -0.67 11.57 16.28
CA THR A 254 -0.65 12.96 15.80
C THR A 254 0.40 13.20 14.73
N SER A 255 1.57 12.54 14.80
CA SER A 255 2.56 12.60 13.73
C SER A 255 2.07 11.99 12.40
N LEU A 256 1.08 11.08 12.41
CA LEU A 256 0.44 10.64 11.17
C LEU A 256 -0.41 11.74 10.55
N SER A 257 -1.14 12.47 11.38
CA SER A 257 -1.96 13.59 10.92
C SER A 257 -1.10 14.65 10.23
N VAL A 258 0.11 14.93 10.75
CA VAL A 258 1.08 15.84 10.11
C VAL A 258 1.50 15.32 8.72
N VAL A 259 1.73 14.02 8.58
CA VAL A 259 2.02 13.39 7.27
C VAL A 259 0.84 13.59 6.32
N ASN A 260 -0.37 13.26 6.75
CA ASN A 260 -1.58 13.36 5.91
C ASN A 260 -1.84 14.81 5.47
N ILE A 261 -1.69 15.79 6.37
CA ILE A 261 -1.85 17.21 6.05
C ILE A 261 -0.80 17.66 5.04
N GLY A 262 0.47 17.33 5.26
CA GLY A 262 1.54 17.72 4.34
C GLY A 262 1.40 17.07 2.96
N GLN A 263 1.04 15.79 2.93
CA GLN A 263 0.72 15.07 1.68
C GLN A 263 -0.47 15.70 0.94
N GLY A 264 -1.56 15.97 1.65
CA GLY A 264 -2.75 16.63 1.09
C GLY A 264 -2.43 18.03 0.56
N THR A 265 -1.57 18.78 1.26
CA THR A 265 -1.13 20.12 0.85
C THR A 265 -0.33 20.07 -0.46
N ILE A 266 0.61 19.13 -0.59
CA ILE A 266 1.40 18.95 -1.81
C ILE A 266 0.49 18.61 -3.00
N ILE A 267 -0.44 17.67 -2.81
CA ILE A 267 -1.39 17.29 -3.86
C ILE A 267 -2.29 18.48 -4.24
N ALA A 268 -2.82 19.21 -3.25
CA ALA A 268 -3.67 20.36 -3.50
C ALA A 268 -2.96 21.46 -4.31
N PHE A 269 -1.71 21.80 -3.97
CA PHE A 269 -0.93 22.78 -4.73
C PHE A 269 -0.55 22.27 -6.13
N GLY A 270 -0.20 20.99 -6.26
CA GLY A 270 0.09 20.39 -7.56
C GLY A 270 -1.13 20.40 -8.48
N LEU A 271 -2.29 20.00 -7.96
CA LEU A 271 -3.56 20.03 -8.66
C LEU A 271 -3.96 21.48 -9.03
N MET A 272 -3.83 22.42 -8.10
CA MET A 272 -4.08 23.85 -8.37
C MET A 272 -3.21 24.37 -9.52
N ALA A 273 -1.91 24.03 -9.55
CA ALA A 273 -1.01 24.46 -10.62
C ALA A 273 -1.43 23.87 -11.98
N VAL A 274 -1.74 22.57 -12.01
CA VAL A 274 -2.17 21.86 -13.21
C VAL A 274 -3.52 22.39 -13.73
N MET A 275 -4.50 22.63 -12.84
CA MET A 275 -5.80 23.20 -13.21
C MET A 275 -5.68 24.66 -13.67
N ALA A 276 -4.81 25.47 -13.05
CA ALA A 276 -4.57 26.84 -13.47
C ALA A 276 -3.97 26.91 -14.89
N MET A 277 -3.06 25.99 -15.21
CA MET A 277 -2.53 25.83 -16.56
C MET A 277 -3.63 25.42 -17.55
N ALA A 278 -4.43 24.41 -17.20
CA ALA A 278 -5.54 23.95 -18.05
C ALA A 278 -6.52 25.10 -18.34
N GLY A 279 -6.88 25.90 -17.35
CA GLY A 279 -7.72 27.09 -17.53
C GLY A 279 -7.11 28.13 -18.48
N ALA A 280 -5.80 28.38 -18.39
CA ALA A 280 -5.10 29.30 -19.28
C ALA A 280 -5.02 28.79 -20.72
N ASP A 281 -4.89 27.48 -20.93
CA ASP A 281 -4.87 26.86 -22.26
C ASP A 281 -6.27 26.75 -22.88
N ILE A 282 -7.32 26.58 -22.07
CA ILE A 282 -8.72 26.70 -22.51
C ILE A 282 -9.00 28.13 -22.98
N GLN A 283 -8.53 29.14 -22.26
CA GLN A 283 -8.67 30.54 -22.67
C GLN A 283 -8.01 30.81 -24.04
N LYS A 284 -6.91 30.12 -24.34
CA LYS A 284 -6.20 30.21 -25.63
C LYS A 284 -6.80 29.33 -26.73
N GLY A 285 -7.80 28.50 -26.41
CA GLY A 285 -8.42 27.56 -27.34
C GLY A 285 -7.60 26.29 -27.62
N ASN A 286 -6.58 25.99 -26.82
CA ASN A 286 -5.71 24.83 -26.99
C ASN A 286 -6.27 23.55 -26.33
N LEU A 287 -7.13 23.70 -25.33
CA LEU A 287 -7.76 22.61 -24.58
C LEU A 287 -9.26 22.84 -24.46
N THR A 288 -10.02 21.76 -24.26
CA THR A 288 -11.48 21.81 -24.07
C THR A 288 -11.88 21.85 -22.59
N VAL A 289 -13.18 22.01 -22.32
CA VAL A 289 -13.71 21.96 -20.95
C VAL A 289 -13.68 20.52 -20.41
N GLY A 290 -13.82 19.52 -21.28
CA GLY A 290 -13.66 18.11 -20.98
C GLY A 290 -12.22 17.75 -20.60
N ASP A 291 -11.24 18.34 -21.26
CA ASP A 291 -9.82 18.20 -20.91
C ASP A 291 -9.53 18.69 -19.49
N PHE A 292 -10.16 19.79 -19.06
CA PHE A 292 -10.06 20.29 -17.68
C PHE A 292 -10.48 19.24 -16.65
N VAL A 293 -11.58 18.53 -16.93
CA VAL A 293 -12.11 17.47 -16.06
C VAL A 293 -11.17 16.26 -16.07
N ALA A 294 -10.67 15.88 -17.24
CA ALA A 294 -9.76 14.75 -17.38
C ALA A 294 -8.43 14.96 -16.64
N VAL A 295 -7.88 16.17 -16.68
CA VAL A 295 -6.62 16.55 -16.04
C VAL A 295 -6.70 16.53 -14.50
N ASN A 296 -7.87 16.80 -13.93
CA ASN A 296 -8.08 16.79 -12.48
C ASN A 296 -8.11 15.38 -11.87
N THR A 297 -8.38 14.35 -12.67
CA THR A 297 -8.74 13.01 -12.17
C THR A 297 -7.55 12.05 -12.16
#